data_AF-A0A382IIH4-F1
#
_entry.id   AF-A0A382IIH4-F1
#
_cell.length_a   1.000
_cell.length_b   1.000
_cell.length_c   1.000
_cell.angle_alpha   90.00
_cell.angle_beta   90.00
_cell.angle_gamma   90.00
#
_symmetry.space_group_name_H-M   'P 1'
#
loop_
_entity.id
_entity.type
_entity.pdbx_description
1 polymer ?
#
loop_
_entity_poly.entity_id
_entity_poly.type
_entity_poly.pdbx_seq_one_letter_code
_entity_poly.pdbx_strand_id
1 'polypeptide(L)'
;MKRFDSVAIAFLFLMPALAGCLENEGTDGISVNDITVNPGTMIAGEFQPLVITAKKDLSVFIPNLVIDPVSNYVQNGTVLDMRIGETQQLISLAPPRIDSTFVFLSGYGTVNWPIRNSNESWDQWVNRNGMKEDGMAVTRVAPSEGTSLDSLNLTKNKGATVVPIRISVDRPISAAYSIDEGGLFSTGFVDGRTVYNNIARITDDSLGAPPDFATGYLDRWAGQGNLAYEDAAQFLIAEMTAYGLRVETQRFDLTDVLGNQNPEAYNICGFRDGTLYADEWLVFGAHFDIAPPTNAGLVDPHDTGSRTYGTRYGAYDNTAGTSMVLATAEAMADMPYDTRRTMVFCLWSGEEGGKRGSDYWTETLDDNHPGVTVTNYINLDMAGVNWPGGGGA
;
A
#
# COMPACT_ATOMS: atom_id res chain seq x y z
N MET A 1 82.98 22.11 16.36
CA MET A 1 81.65 21.74 16.90
C MET A 1 80.72 22.96 16.97
N LYS A 2 80.49 23.70 15.87
CA LYS A 2 79.51 24.82 15.83
C LYS A 2 78.76 24.96 14.49
N ARG A 3 79.02 24.08 13.50
CA ARG A 3 78.33 24.09 12.19
C ARG A 3 77.32 22.95 12.02
N PHE A 4 77.40 21.89 12.82
CA PHE A 4 76.46 20.78 12.78
C PHE A 4 75.18 21.06 13.58
N ASP A 5 75.27 21.85 14.66
CA ASP A 5 74.11 22.20 15.49
C ASP A 5 73.14 23.15 14.77
N SER A 6 73.63 24.02 13.88
CA SER A 6 72.78 24.96 13.14
C SER A 6 71.94 24.30 12.04
N VAL A 7 72.40 23.18 11.48
CA VAL A 7 71.64 22.41 10.47
C VAL A 7 70.53 21.60 11.15
N ALA A 8 70.80 21.05 12.34
CA ALA A 8 69.81 20.31 13.12
C ALA A 8 68.67 21.21 13.62
N ILE A 9 68.97 22.45 14.04
CA ILE A 9 67.95 23.40 14.49
C ILE A 9 67.09 23.89 13.31
N ALA A 10 67.68 24.13 12.13
CA ALA A 10 66.91 24.51 10.94
C ALA A 10 65.94 23.40 10.48
N PHE A 11 66.33 22.12 10.62
CA PHE A 11 65.44 20.98 10.36
C PHE A 11 64.30 20.87 11.39
N LEU A 12 64.53 21.23 12.65
CA LEU A 12 63.50 21.18 13.71
C LEU A 12 62.37 22.20 13.49
N PHE A 13 62.66 23.35 12.86
CA PHE A 13 61.67 24.38 12.53
C PHE A 13 60.92 24.14 11.20
N LEU A 14 61.35 23.17 10.38
CA LEU A 14 60.64 22.73 9.16
C LEU A 14 59.62 21.61 9.43
N MET A 15 59.73 20.91 10.56
CA MET A 15 58.81 19.83 10.96
C MET A 15 57.35 20.29 11.20
N PRO A 16 57.05 21.47 11.76
CA PRO A 16 55.66 21.92 11.92
C PRO A 16 54.99 22.25 10.58
N ALA A 17 55.75 22.66 9.56
CA ALA A 17 55.23 22.95 8.23
C ALA A 17 54.89 21.68 7.43
N LEU A 18 55.50 20.54 7.77
CA LEU A 18 55.16 19.23 7.22
C LEU A 18 54.06 18.51 8.03
N ALA A 19 53.94 18.81 9.33
CA ALA A 19 52.84 18.29 10.17
C ALA A 19 51.48 18.92 9.82
N GLY A 20 51.45 20.13 9.24
CA GLY A 20 50.22 20.77 8.76
C GLY A 20 49.79 20.40 7.33
N CYS A 21 50.60 19.63 6.59
CA CYS A 21 50.30 19.16 5.23
C CYS A 21 50.36 17.62 5.11
N LEU A 22 50.37 16.93 6.25
CA LEU A 22 50.10 15.50 6.38
C LEU A 22 48.89 15.33 7.30
N GLU A 23 47.88 16.17 7.10
CA GLU A 23 46.51 15.72 7.31
C GLU A 23 46.33 14.61 6.29
N ASN A 24 46.34 13.39 6.80
CA ASN A 24 45.92 12.21 6.10
C ASN A 24 44.62 12.61 5.36
N GLU A 25 44.59 12.62 4.03
CA GLU A 25 43.36 12.55 3.25
C GLU A 25 42.74 11.15 3.47
N GLY A 26 42.54 10.78 4.73
CA GLY A 26 41.87 9.59 5.19
C GLY A 26 40.39 9.89 5.20
N THR A 27 39.77 9.72 4.04
CA THR A 27 38.33 9.40 3.90
C THR A 27 37.39 10.23 4.79
N ASP A 28 37.22 11.52 4.49
CA ASP A 28 36.18 12.35 5.12
C ASP A 28 34.76 12.09 4.56
N GLY A 29 34.61 10.98 3.83
CA GLY A 29 33.35 10.53 3.27
C GLY A 29 32.42 9.93 4.33
N ILE A 30 31.13 10.03 4.08
CA ILE A 30 30.11 9.35 4.89
C ILE A 30 30.23 7.84 4.72
N SER A 31 30.01 7.10 5.79
CA SER A 31 30.06 5.65 5.85
C SER A 31 28.84 5.09 6.60
N VAL A 32 28.60 3.78 6.45
CA VAL A 32 27.53 3.06 7.17
C VAL A 32 27.68 3.11 8.69
N ASN A 33 28.90 3.36 9.19
CA ASN A 33 29.19 3.42 10.62
C ASN A 33 28.81 4.77 11.26
N ASP A 34 28.48 5.77 10.45
CA ASP A 34 28.19 7.14 10.89
C ASP A 34 26.77 7.33 11.42
N ILE A 35 25.95 6.28 11.38
CA ILE A 35 24.65 6.26 12.06
C ILE A 35 24.46 4.96 12.85
N THR A 36 23.35 4.89 13.56
CA THR A 36 22.79 3.64 14.09
C THR A 36 21.29 3.67 13.80
N VAL A 37 20.79 2.59 13.22
CA VAL A 37 19.37 2.43 12.87
C VAL A 37 18.80 1.29 13.70
N ASN A 38 17.67 1.54 14.36
CA ASN A 38 16.91 0.54 15.08
C ASN A 38 15.44 0.57 14.64
N PRO A 39 14.76 -0.60 14.56
CA PRO A 39 15.29 -1.93 14.83
C PRO A 39 16.24 -2.43 13.72
N GLY A 40 17.12 -3.37 14.05
CA GLY A 40 17.99 -4.02 13.05
C GLY A 40 17.23 -4.94 12.07
N THR A 41 16.00 -5.30 12.41
CA THR A 41 15.07 -6.03 11.54
C THR A 41 13.68 -5.44 11.73
N MET A 42 13.03 -5.05 10.64
CA MET A 42 11.69 -4.49 10.65
C MET A 42 10.64 -5.57 10.36
N ILE A 43 9.45 -5.40 10.91
CA ILE A 43 8.30 -6.26 10.67
C ILE A 43 7.62 -5.87 9.35
N ALA A 44 7.53 -6.79 8.40
CA ALA A 44 6.98 -6.54 7.07
C ALA A 44 5.51 -6.08 7.13
N GLY A 45 5.18 -5.02 6.38
CA GLY A 45 3.80 -4.59 6.22
C GLY A 45 3.21 -3.90 7.45
N GLU A 46 4.00 -3.55 8.46
CA GLU A 46 3.53 -2.85 9.66
C GLU A 46 4.18 -1.47 9.83
N PHE A 47 3.37 -0.50 10.26
CA PHE A 47 3.86 0.80 10.72
C PHE A 47 4.52 0.61 12.08
N GLN A 48 5.82 0.89 12.16
CA GLN A 48 6.60 0.69 13.37
C GLN A 48 7.64 1.80 13.59
N PRO A 49 8.10 2.00 14.84
CA PRO A 49 9.17 2.95 15.11
C PRO A 49 10.47 2.62 14.36
N LEU A 50 11.03 3.62 13.70
CA LEU A 50 12.37 3.63 13.12
C LEU A 50 13.16 4.73 13.83
N VAL A 51 14.14 4.31 14.63
CA VAL A 51 15.00 5.20 15.42
C VAL A 51 16.36 5.30 14.76
N ILE A 52 16.78 6.53 14.46
CA ILE A 52 18.05 6.83 13.80
C ILE A 52 18.84 7.75 14.71
N THR A 53 20.08 7.37 15.01
CA THR A 53 21.03 8.18 15.79
C THR A 53 22.25 8.50 14.93
N ALA A 54 22.55 9.79 14.78
CA ALA A 54 23.67 10.27 13.99
C ALA A 54 24.97 10.34 14.81
N LYS A 55 26.07 9.86 14.25
CA LYS A 55 27.43 9.95 14.82
C LYS A 55 28.32 10.97 14.08
N LYS A 56 27.80 11.55 13.00
CA LYS A 56 28.38 12.65 12.21
C LYS A 56 27.24 13.53 11.70
N ASP A 57 27.54 14.78 11.36
CA ASP A 57 26.57 15.66 10.67
C ASP A 57 26.30 15.11 9.26
N LEU A 58 25.05 14.72 8.98
CA LEU A 58 24.65 14.08 7.72
C LEU A 58 23.15 14.26 7.43
N SER A 59 22.74 13.88 6.22
CA SER A 59 21.33 13.75 5.86
C SER A 59 20.97 12.28 5.65
N VAL A 60 19.74 11.90 6.00
CA VAL A 60 19.19 10.55 5.83
C VAL A 60 17.95 10.60 4.97
N PHE A 61 17.98 9.94 3.81
CA PHE A 61 16.81 9.71 2.97
C PHE A 61 16.15 8.38 3.31
N ILE A 62 14.86 8.43 3.60
CA ILE A 62 14.03 7.28 3.96
C ILE A 62 12.98 7.14 2.85
N PRO A 63 13.07 6.13 1.98
CA PRO A 63 12.19 5.98 0.82
C PRO A 63 10.85 5.32 1.12
N ASN A 64 10.66 4.78 2.33
CA ASN A 64 9.43 4.09 2.72
C ASN A 64 8.32 5.08 3.08
N LEU A 65 7.08 4.58 3.17
CA LEU A 65 6.01 5.37 3.79
C LEU A 65 6.38 5.68 5.24
N VAL A 66 6.14 6.92 5.65
CA VAL A 66 6.33 7.38 7.03
C VAL A 66 5.11 8.19 7.49
N ILE A 67 4.90 8.23 8.80
CA ILE A 67 3.90 9.08 9.42
C ILE A 67 4.56 10.38 9.86
N ASP A 68 4.01 11.51 9.42
CA ASP A 68 4.43 12.82 9.91
C ASP A 68 3.94 13.03 11.35
N PRO A 69 4.84 13.31 12.32
CA PRO A 69 4.49 13.34 13.73
C PRO A 69 3.62 14.53 14.15
N VAL A 70 3.49 15.56 13.30
CA VAL A 70 2.70 16.76 13.60
C VAL A 70 1.32 16.69 12.94
N SER A 71 1.27 16.42 11.65
CA SER A 71 0.04 16.36 10.87
C SER A 71 -0.68 15.00 10.96
N ASN A 72 -0.01 13.97 11.49
CA ASN A 72 -0.50 12.60 11.58
C ASN A 72 -0.77 11.92 10.22
N TYR A 73 -0.34 12.54 9.12
CA TYR A 73 -0.56 11.99 7.79
C TYR A 73 0.55 11.02 7.35
N VAL A 74 0.14 10.01 6.59
CA VAL A 74 1.07 9.16 5.83
C VAL A 74 1.66 9.95 4.66
N GLN A 75 2.95 9.79 4.41
CA GLN A 75 3.65 10.38 3.26
C GLN A 75 4.65 9.40 2.62
N ASN A 76 4.95 9.61 1.34
CA ASN A 76 5.85 8.77 0.56
C ASN A 76 7.30 9.24 0.65
N GLY A 77 8.00 8.71 1.65
CA GLY A 77 9.40 9.01 1.92
C GLY A 77 9.62 10.37 2.57
N THR A 78 10.82 10.57 3.09
CA THR A 78 11.27 11.83 3.68
C THR A 78 12.79 11.94 3.74
N VAL A 79 13.29 13.13 4.06
CA VAL A 79 14.71 13.40 4.33
C VAL A 79 14.84 14.05 5.70
N LEU A 80 15.79 13.58 6.50
CA LEU A 80 16.15 14.17 7.78
C LEU A 80 17.57 14.74 7.71
N ASP A 81 17.74 16.01 8.08
CA ASP A 81 19.06 16.55 8.40
C ASP A 81 19.35 16.27 9.88
N MET A 82 20.47 15.62 10.17
CA MET A 82 20.81 15.20 11.52
C MET A 82 22.20 15.69 11.91
N ARG A 83 22.32 16.29 13.09
CA ARG A 83 23.62 16.66 13.67
C ARG A 83 24.19 15.51 14.50
N ILE A 84 25.50 15.53 14.71
CA ILE A 84 26.19 14.59 15.59
C ILE A 84 25.52 14.50 16.97
N GLY A 85 25.23 13.28 17.41
CA GLY A 85 24.55 12.99 18.67
C GLY A 85 23.02 13.12 18.62
N GLU A 86 22.45 13.63 17.53
CA GLU A 86 21.01 13.73 17.36
C GLU A 86 20.38 12.35 17.18
N THR A 87 19.22 12.15 17.80
CA THR A 87 18.40 10.95 17.63
C THR A 87 17.01 11.37 17.21
N GLN A 88 16.54 10.81 16.09
CA GLN A 88 15.21 11.02 15.55
C GLN A 88 14.46 9.69 15.53
N GLN A 89 13.17 9.74 15.86
CA GLN A 89 12.27 8.61 15.76
C GLN A 89 11.12 8.97 14.83
N LEU A 90 10.88 8.11 13.85
CA LEU A 90 9.72 8.19 12.96
C LEU A 90 8.90 6.91 13.07
N ILE A 91 7.65 6.93 12.62
CA ILE A 91 6.94 5.70 12.30
C ILE A 91 7.08 5.44 10.81
N SER A 92 7.55 4.25 10.42
CA SER A 92 7.72 3.85 9.03
C SER A 92 7.04 2.51 8.73
N LEU A 93 6.48 2.40 7.53
CA LEU A 93 5.94 1.15 7.00
C LEU A 93 7.05 0.36 6.31
N ALA A 94 7.38 -0.81 6.84
CA ALA A 94 8.25 -1.74 6.13
C ALA A 94 7.49 -2.33 4.92
N PRO A 95 8.17 -2.58 3.80
CA PRO A 95 7.54 -3.15 2.63
C PRO A 95 7.00 -4.58 2.93
N PRO A 96 5.81 -4.95 2.44
CA PRO A 96 5.10 -6.14 2.95
C PRO A 96 5.59 -7.49 2.40
N ARG A 97 6.33 -7.52 1.28
CA ARG A 97 6.64 -8.76 0.54
C ARG A 97 8.13 -8.94 0.20
N ILE A 98 8.99 -8.04 0.63
CA ILE A 98 10.43 -8.12 0.38
C ILE A 98 11.17 -8.21 1.71
N ASP A 99 12.35 -8.84 1.69
CA ASP A 99 13.16 -9.18 2.86
C ASP A 99 14.12 -8.05 3.28
N SER A 100 14.03 -6.89 2.60
CA SER A 100 14.90 -5.76 2.86
C SER A 100 14.24 -4.42 2.57
N THR A 101 14.68 -3.42 3.31
CA THR A 101 14.47 -2.01 2.99
C THR A 101 15.77 -1.24 3.19
N PHE A 102 15.79 0.02 2.77
CA PHE A 102 16.99 0.84 2.76
C PHE A 102 16.72 2.22 3.33
N VAL A 103 17.72 2.76 4.01
CA VAL A 103 17.88 4.21 4.17
C VAL A 103 19.18 4.63 3.49
N PHE A 104 19.26 5.86 3.03
CA PHE A 104 20.41 6.35 2.26
C PHE A 104 21.03 7.56 2.94
N LEU A 105 22.36 7.56 3.06
CA LEU A 105 23.10 8.66 3.69
C LEU A 105 23.78 9.53 2.65
N SER A 106 23.79 10.84 2.90
CA SER A 106 24.60 11.79 2.14
C SER A 106 24.96 12.99 3.02
N GLY A 107 25.75 13.92 2.49
CA GLY A 107 26.23 15.10 3.21
C GLY A 107 25.10 15.86 3.89
N TYR A 108 25.37 16.50 5.03
CA TYR A 108 24.38 17.34 5.71
C TYR A 108 23.80 18.40 4.74
N GLY A 109 22.47 18.59 4.74
CA GLY A 109 21.79 19.53 3.85
C GLY A 109 21.64 19.06 2.40
N THR A 110 21.69 17.75 2.14
CA THR A 110 21.53 17.20 0.78
C THR A 110 20.11 17.43 0.27
N VAL A 111 20.02 18.01 -0.94
CA VAL A 111 18.73 18.40 -1.56
C VAL A 111 18.22 17.38 -2.56
N ASN A 112 19.08 16.92 -3.48
CA ASN A 112 18.70 15.99 -4.56
C ASN A 112 19.22 14.59 -4.27
N TRP A 113 18.35 13.59 -4.37
CA TRP A 113 18.63 12.20 -4.02
C TRP A 113 18.38 11.27 -5.21
N PRO A 114 19.32 10.38 -5.55
CA PRO A 114 19.09 9.38 -6.59
C PRO A 114 18.09 8.34 -6.09
N ILE A 115 17.23 7.88 -6.99
CA ILE A 115 16.26 6.82 -6.72
C ILE A 115 16.30 5.75 -7.82
N ARG A 116 15.85 4.54 -7.48
CA ARG A 116 15.65 3.45 -8.45
C ARG A 116 14.60 3.81 -9.51
N ASN A 117 14.64 3.10 -10.64
CA ASN A 117 13.55 3.13 -11.61
C ASN A 117 12.30 2.43 -11.05
N SER A 118 11.12 2.78 -11.59
CA SER A 118 9.83 2.21 -11.14
C SER A 118 9.71 0.70 -11.36
N ASN A 119 10.41 0.15 -12.36
CA ASN A 119 10.41 -1.27 -12.73
C ASN A 119 11.50 -2.11 -12.04
N GLU A 120 12.22 -1.54 -11.08
CA GLU A 120 13.34 -2.17 -10.37
C GLU A 120 13.08 -2.10 -8.86
N SER A 121 13.54 -3.11 -8.09
CA SER A 121 13.49 -3.05 -6.62
C SER A 121 14.67 -2.28 -6.03
N TRP A 122 14.55 -1.81 -4.77
CA TRP A 122 15.65 -1.14 -4.08
C TRP A 122 16.87 -2.06 -3.93
N ASP A 123 16.66 -3.33 -3.62
CA ASP A 123 17.72 -4.32 -3.45
C ASP A 123 18.48 -4.56 -4.77
N GLN A 124 17.76 -4.73 -5.90
CA GLN A 124 18.35 -4.85 -7.23
C GLN A 124 19.20 -3.63 -7.58
N TRP A 125 18.64 -2.43 -7.40
CA TRP A 125 19.29 -1.16 -7.72
C TRP A 125 20.57 -0.94 -6.91
N VAL A 126 20.54 -1.25 -5.61
CA VAL A 126 21.70 -1.15 -4.73
C VAL A 126 22.77 -2.17 -5.10
N ASN A 127 22.39 -3.43 -5.33
CA ASN A 127 23.33 -4.53 -5.61
C ASN A 127 24.10 -4.35 -6.92
N ARG A 128 23.46 -3.79 -7.95
CA ARG A 128 24.16 -3.45 -9.21
C ARG A 128 24.91 -2.11 -9.15
N ASN A 129 24.94 -1.45 -7.99
CA ASN A 129 25.56 -0.14 -7.78
C ASN A 129 24.93 0.99 -8.61
N GLY A 130 23.62 0.93 -8.85
CA GLY A 130 22.88 1.88 -9.68
C GLY A 130 22.90 3.32 -9.16
N MET A 131 23.29 3.52 -7.90
CA MET A 131 23.49 4.85 -7.28
C MET A 131 24.58 5.69 -7.96
N LYS A 132 25.50 5.07 -8.72
CA LYS A 132 26.57 5.76 -9.45
C LYS A 132 26.21 6.14 -10.88
N GLU A 133 25.09 5.63 -11.37
CA GLU A 133 24.63 5.87 -12.73
C GLU A 133 23.78 7.15 -12.78
N ASP A 134 23.66 7.74 -13.97
CA ASP A 134 22.66 8.78 -14.19
C ASP A 134 21.29 8.09 -14.27
N GLY A 135 20.34 8.53 -13.45
CA GLY A 135 19.04 7.89 -13.28
C GLY A 135 17.99 8.84 -12.72
N MET A 136 16.87 8.28 -12.27
CA MET A 136 15.83 9.06 -11.61
C MET A 136 16.34 9.69 -10.32
N ALA A 137 15.84 10.90 -10.03
CA ALA A 137 16.15 11.60 -8.79
C ALA A 137 14.92 12.30 -8.23
N VAL A 138 14.93 12.52 -6.93
CA VAL A 138 13.96 13.34 -6.21
C VAL A 138 14.65 14.52 -5.56
N THR A 139 13.96 15.65 -5.48
CA THR A 139 14.35 16.78 -4.65
C THR A 139 13.47 16.82 -3.42
N ARG A 140 14.07 17.10 -2.26
CA ARG A 140 13.30 17.40 -1.06
C ARG A 140 12.54 18.71 -1.24
N VAL A 141 11.33 18.75 -0.69
CA VAL A 141 10.45 19.91 -0.67
C VAL A 141 10.11 20.18 0.79
N ALA A 142 10.33 21.43 1.20
CA ALA A 142 10.12 21.85 2.57
C ALA A 142 8.68 21.55 3.04
N PRO A 143 8.47 21.32 4.35
CA PRO A 143 7.17 20.98 4.87
C PRO A 143 6.15 22.08 4.57
N SER A 144 4.91 21.70 4.29
CA SER A 144 3.80 22.61 3.98
C SER A 144 2.51 22.06 4.59
N GLU A 145 1.42 22.85 4.60
CA GLU A 145 0.11 22.35 5.05
C GLU A 145 0.11 21.78 6.49
N GLY A 146 0.98 22.32 7.36
CA GLY A 146 1.09 21.89 8.76
C GLY A 146 1.88 20.60 8.97
N THR A 147 2.55 20.06 7.95
CA THR A 147 3.50 18.94 8.11
C THR A 147 4.82 19.41 8.73
N SER A 148 5.57 18.47 9.30
CA SER A 148 6.90 18.71 9.88
C SER A 148 8.05 18.08 9.09
N LEU A 149 7.74 17.02 8.34
CA LEU A 149 8.70 16.29 7.53
C LEU A 149 8.73 16.82 6.09
N ASP A 150 9.90 16.70 5.46
CA ASP A 150 10.04 17.00 4.05
C ASP A 150 9.31 15.97 3.20
N SER A 151 8.73 16.46 2.11
CA SER A 151 8.18 15.65 1.03
C SER A 151 9.16 15.59 -0.16
N LEU A 152 8.82 14.79 -1.17
CA LEU A 152 9.72 14.49 -2.28
C LEU A 152 9.01 14.72 -3.61
N ASN A 153 9.67 15.45 -4.51
CA ASN A 153 9.21 15.64 -5.89
C ASN A 153 10.25 15.12 -6.88
N LEU A 154 9.79 14.58 -8.01
CA LEU A 154 10.67 14.20 -9.11
C LEU A 154 11.46 15.42 -9.61
N THR A 155 12.73 15.22 -9.89
CA THR A 155 13.62 16.27 -10.41
C THR A 155 14.46 15.77 -11.58
N LYS A 156 14.88 16.71 -12.43
CA LYS A 156 15.87 16.48 -13.49
C LYS A 156 17.30 16.73 -13.02
N ASN A 157 17.47 17.28 -11.81
CA ASN A 157 18.78 17.52 -11.22
C ASN A 157 19.44 16.20 -10.85
N LYS A 158 20.76 16.13 -11.00
CA LYS A 158 21.54 14.97 -10.60
C LYS A 158 21.44 14.76 -9.08
N GLY A 159 21.19 13.51 -8.68
CA GLY A 159 21.22 13.10 -7.28
C GLY A 159 22.64 13.15 -6.69
N ALA A 160 22.73 13.36 -5.38
CA ALA A 160 23.99 13.28 -4.65
C ALA A 160 24.56 11.85 -4.63
N THR A 161 25.83 11.72 -4.29
CA THR A 161 26.41 10.43 -3.94
C THR A 161 25.83 9.96 -2.61
N VAL A 162 25.35 8.72 -2.57
CA VAL A 162 24.68 8.15 -1.40
C VAL A 162 25.38 6.89 -0.91
N VAL A 163 25.26 6.63 0.39
CA VAL A 163 25.67 5.38 1.03
C VAL A 163 24.42 4.63 1.49
N PRO A 164 24.14 3.44 0.94
CA PRO A 164 22.96 2.66 1.32
C PRO A 164 23.18 1.93 2.65
N ILE A 165 22.15 1.89 3.49
CA ILE A 165 22.07 1.06 4.68
C ILE A 165 20.90 0.12 4.52
N ARG A 166 21.21 -1.17 4.36
CA ARG A 166 20.22 -2.24 4.27
C ARG A 166 19.70 -2.56 5.67
N ILE A 167 18.38 -2.62 5.80
CA ILE A 167 17.66 -3.05 6.99
C ILE A 167 16.92 -4.32 6.60
N SER A 168 17.11 -5.40 7.36
CA SER A 168 16.38 -6.66 7.11
C SER A 168 14.91 -6.48 7.42
N VAL A 169 14.05 -7.16 6.68
CA VAL A 169 12.61 -7.17 6.87
C VAL A 169 12.15 -8.62 7.01
N ASP A 170 11.37 -8.92 8.03
CA ASP A 170 10.81 -10.24 8.27
C ASP A 170 9.29 -10.17 8.42
N ARG A 171 8.57 -11.11 7.81
CA ARG A 171 7.11 -11.19 7.96
C ARG A 171 6.79 -12.30 8.96
N PRO A 172 6.32 -11.96 10.17
CA PRO A 172 5.98 -12.97 11.15
C PRO A 172 4.80 -13.81 10.66
N ILE A 173 4.72 -15.06 11.12
CA ILE A 173 3.58 -15.94 10.88
C ILE A 173 2.70 -15.90 12.13
N SER A 174 1.41 -15.65 11.95
CA SER A 174 0.45 -15.75 13.06
C SER A 174 0.44 -17.16 13.63
N ALA A 175 0.47 -17.28 14.96
CA ALA A 175 0.43 -18.57 15.64
C ALA A 175 -0.89 -19.34 15.41
N ALA A 176 -1.92 -18.67 14.87
CA ALA A 176 -3.20 -19.27 14.55
C ALA A 176 -3.20 -20.13 13.27
N TYR A 177 -2.18 -20.01 12.41
CA TYR A 177 -2.18 -20.64 11.08
C TYR A 177 -0.85 -21.33 10.78
N SER A 178 -0.94 -22.56 10.25
CA SER A 178 0.20 -23.24 9.66
C SER A 178 0.56 -22.66 8.27
N ILE A 179 1.73 -23.02 7.74
CA ILE A 179 2.12 -22.63 6.38
C ILE A 179 1.14 -23.18 5.34
N ASP A 180 0.66 -24.42 5.52
CA ASP A 180 -0.27 -25.08 4.61
C ASP A 180 -1.66 -24.40 4.62
N GLU A 181 -2.03 -23.75 5.73
CA GLU A 181 -3.22 -22.90 5.83
C GLU A 181 -2.97 -21.46 5.35
N GLY A 182 -1.84 -21.18 4.70
CA GLY A 182 -1.52 -19.83 4.21
C GLY A 182 -0.97 -18.89 5.28
N GLY A 183 -0.40 -19.42 6.37
CA GLY A 183 0.19 -18.64 7.46
C GLY A 183 1.27 -17.63 7.02
N LEU A 184 1.94 -17.85 5.89
CA LEU A 184 2.89 -16.89 5.30
C LEU A 184 2.24 -15.54 4.92
N PHE A 185 0.92 -15.48 4.82
CA PHE A 185 0.16 -14.30 4.44
C PHE A 185 -0.75 -13.80 5.55
N SER A 186 -0.46 -14.10 6.82
CA SER A 186 -1.38 -13.94 7.96
C SER A 186 -1.17 -12.71 8.85
N THR A 187 -0.23 -11.84 8.50
CA THR A 187 0.19 -10.67 9.31
C THR A 187 0.42 -9.47 8.43
N GLY A 188 0.55 -8.27 9.00
CA GLY A 188 0.72 -7.02 8.26
C GLY A 188 -0.58 -6.24 8.13
N PHE A 189 -0.46 -4.98 7.70
CA PHE A 189 -1.55 -4.00 7.68
C PHE A 189 -2.71 -4.41 6.77
N VAL A 190 -2.41 -4.99 5.60
CA VAL A 190 -3.36 -5.72 4.76
C VAL A 190 -2.72 -7.05 4.40
N ASP A 191 -3.43 -8.15 4.61
CA ASP A 191 -2.87 -9.49 4.50
C ASP A 191 -3.78 -10.45 3.70
N GLY A 192 -3.15 -11.46 3.09
CA GLY A 192 -3.84 -12.38 2.20
C GLY A 192 -4.68 -13.42 2.93
N ARG A 193 -4.42 -13.67 4.23
CA ARG A 193 -5.20 -14.61 5.03
C ARG A 193 -6.56 -14.01 5.38
N THR A 194 -6.63 -12.72 5.69
CA THR A 194 -7.89 -11.99 5.89
C THR A 194 -8.75 -12.02 4.63
N VAL A 195 -8.14 -11.78 3.45
CA VAL A 195 -8.82 -11.94 2.16
C VAL A 195 -9.34 -13.36 1.96
N TYR A 196 -8.52 -14.38 2.22
CA TYR A 196 -8.95 -15.78 2.12
C TYR A 196 -10.09 -16.12 3.08
N ASN A 197 -10.02 -15.66 4.33
CA ASN A 197 -11.08 -15.87 5.32
C ASN A 197 -12.41 -15.24 4.86
N ASN A 198 -12.36 -14.05 4.26
CA ASN A 198 -13.54 -13.41 3.67
C ASN A 198 -14.10 -14.21 2.49
N ILE A 199 -13.25 -14.70 1.58
CA ILE A 199 -13.70 -15.58 0.49
C ILE A 199 -14.37 -16.82 1.07
N ALA A 200 -13.69 -17.53 1.97
CA ALA A 200 -14.21 -18.75 2.59
C ALA A 200 -15.53 -18.52 3.32
N ARG A 201 -15.70 -17.39 4.01
CA ARG A 201 -16.94 -17.00 4.70
C ARG A 201 -18.07 -16.72 3.72
N ILE A 202 -17.81 -15.96 2.66
CA ILE A 202 -18.82 -15.58 1.66
C ILE A 202 -19.24 -16.81 0.84
N THR A 203 -18.31 -17.72 0.55
CA THR A 203 -18.57 -18.91 -0.27
C THR A 203 -18.87 -20.17 0.53
N ASP A 204 -19.22 -20.07 1.82
CA ASP A 204 -19.51 -21.24 2.67
C ASP A 204 -20.85 -21.88 2.25
N ASP A 205 -20.78 -23.07 1.67
CA ASP A 205 -21.92 -23.84 1.16
C ASP A 205 -22.54 -24.80 2.18
N SER A 206 -22.05 -24.79 3.43
CA SER A 206 -22.68 -25.56 4.49
C SER A 206 -24.15 -25.14 4.67
N LEU A 207 -24.99 -26.09 5.09
CA LEU A 207 -26.44 -25.88 5.18
C LEU A 207 -26.80 -24.72 6.11
N GLY A 208 -27.39 -23.67 5.54
CA GLY A 208 -27.85 -22.49 6.25
C GLY A 208 -29.34 -22.22 6.13
N ALA A 209 -29.72 -20.96 6.35
CA ALA A 209 -31.11 -20.51 6.26
C ALA A 209 -31.45 -20.08 4.82
N PRO A 210 -32.75 -19.93 4.46
CA PRO A 210 -33.11 -19.19 3.25
C PRO A 210 -32.44 -17.81 3.26
N PRO A 211 -32.17 -17.20 2.09
CA PRO A 211 -32.79 -17.51 0.79
C PRO A 211 -32.05 -18.51 -0.11
N ASP A 212 -30.74 -18.72 0.06
CA ASP A 212 -29.90 -19.60 -0.77
C ASP A 212 -29.63 -20.98 -0.14
N PHE A 213 -30.02 -21.14 1.13
CA PHE A 213 -29.80 -22.32 1.98
C PHE A 213 -28.33 -22.60 2.30
N ALA A 214 -27.48 -21.58 2.24
CA ALA A 214 -26.07 -21.63 2.59
C ALA A 214 -25.79 -20.84 3.87
N THR A 215 -24.69 -21.16 4.57
CA THR A 215 -24.19 -20.35 5.69
C THR A 215 -23.53 -19.06 5.20
N GLY A 216 -22.91 -19.12 4.02
CA GLY A 216 -22.36 -17.97 3.31
C GLY A 216 -23.43 -17.17 2.57
N TYR A 217 -23.00 -16.47 1.52
CA TYR A 217 -23.84 -15.62 0.68
C TYR A 217 -23.65 -16.02 -0.78
N LEU A 218 -24.32 -17.09 -1.19
CA LEU A 218 -24.30 -17.65 -2.52
C LEU A 218 -25.40 -17.01 -3.40
N ASP A 219 -25.46 -17.43 -4.67
CA ASP A 219 -26.53 -17.07 -5.61
C ASP A 219 -26.78 -15.56 -5.73
N ARG A 220 -25.73 -14.74 -5.65
CA ARG A 220 -25.79 -13.27 -5.62
C ARG A 220 -26.05 -12.64 -7.01
N TRP A 221 -27.01 -13.18 -7.75
CA TRP A 221 -27.32 -12.77 -9.12
C TRP A 221 -28.17 -11.50 -9.14
N ALA A 222 -27.68 -10.46 -9.80
CA ALA A 222 -28.35 -9.17 -9.89
C ALA A 222 -29.40 -9.10 -11.02
N GLY A 223 -30.48 -8.34 -10.79
CA GLY A 223 -31.45 -7.94 -11.82
C GLY A 223 -32.70 -8.83 -11.98
N GLN A 224 -32.94 -9.78 -11.07
CA GLN A 224 -34.12 -10.67 -11.13
C GLN A 224 -35.00 -10.66 -9.86
N GLY A 225 -34.86 -9.66 -8.97
CA GLY A 225 -35.61 -9.63 -7.70
C GLY A 225 -35.21 -10.78 -6.77
N ASN A 226 -33.89 -11.01 -6.65
CA ASN A 226 -33.30 -12.17 -6.01
C ASN A 226 -33.02 -11.89 -4.52
N LEU A 227 -33.68 -12.64 -3.63
CA LEU A 227 -33.53 -12.47 -2.19
C LEU A 227 -32.12 -12.79 -1.68
N ALA A 228 -31.39 -13.72 -2.31
CA ALA A 228 -30.00 -14.05 -1.92
C ALA A 228 -29.03 -12.91 -2.23
N TYR A 229 -29.25 -12.23 -3.35
CA TYR A 229 -28.54 -11.01 -3.68
C TYR A 229 -28.83 -9.88 -2.67
N GLU A 230 -30.08 -9.69 -2.27
CA GLU A 230 -30.46 -8.70 -1.24
C GLU A 230 -29.82 -9.02 0.12
N ASP A 231 -29.82 -10.30 0.52
CA ASP A 231 -29.23 -10.75 1.79
C ASP A 231 -27.71 -10.50 1.81
N ALA A 232 -27.02 -10.84 0.71
CA ALA A 232 -25.60 -10.53 0.54
C ALA A 232 -25.32 -9.02 0.61
N ALA A 233 -26.17 -8.19 0.00
CA ALA A 233 -26.03 -6.73 0.07
C ALA A 233 -26.15 -6.22 1.52
N GLN A 234 -27.14 -6.72 2.28
CA GLN A 234 -27.30 -6.35 3.70
C GLN A 234 -26.11 -6.77 4.56
N PHE A 235 -25.56 -7.96 4.31
CA PHE A 235 -24.33 -8.40 4.96
C PHE A 235 -23.16 -7.44 4.70
N LEU A 236 -22.92 -7.07 3.45
CA LEU A 236 -21.82 -6.17 3.08
C LEU A 236 -21.98 -4.77 3.67
N ILE A 237 -23.22 -4.25 3.72
CA ILE A 237 -23.55 -3.00 4.41
C ILE A 237 -23.23 -3.11 5.90
N ALA A 238 -23.61 -4.21 6.54
CA ALA A 238 -23.37 -4.45 7.95
C ALA A 238 -21.87 -4.55 8.28
N GLU A 239 -21.09 -5.25 7.45
CA GLU A 239 -19.63 -5.35 7.61
C GLU A 239 -18.95 -3.99 7.52
N MET A 240 -19.21 -3.22 6.45
CA MET A 240 -18.60 -1.88 6.30
C MET A 240 -19.02 -0.92 7.42
N THR A 241 -20.27 -1.03 7.89
CA THR A 241 -20.76 -0.26 9.05
C THR A 241 -20.03 -0.67 10.33
N ALA A 242 -19.79 -1.98 10.52
CA ALA A 242 -19.07 -2.51 11.68
C ALA A 242 -17.60 -2.09 11.70
N TYR A 243 -16.96 -1.89 10.55
CA TYR A 243 -15.64 -1.27 10.44
C TYR A 243 -15.64 0.20 10.87
N GLY A 244 -16.80 0.83 11.04
CA GLY A 244 -16.93 2.24 11.43
C GLY A 244 -16.93 3.21 10.24
N LEU A 245 -17.13 2.71 9.02
CA LEU A 245 -17.24 3.54 7.82
C LEU A 245 -18.64 4.18 7.73
N ARG A 246 -18.70 5.38 7.14
CA ARG A 246 -19.98 5.95 6.68
C ARG A 246 -20.41 5.18 5.45
N VAL A 247 -21.52 4.44 5.50
CA VAL A 247 -21.99 3.62 4.38
C VAL A 247 -23.11 4.33 3.65
N GLU A 248 -22.99 4.42 2.33
CA GLU A 248 -24.03 4.90 1.44
C GLU A 248 -24.39 3.82 0.43
N THR A 249 -25.69 3.69 0.17
CA THR A 249 -26.24 2.72 -0.77
C THR A 249 -26.99 3.43 -1.88
N GLN A 250 -26.72 3.07 -3.13
CA GLN A 250 -27.48 3.56 -4.27
C GLN A 250 -28.35 2.42 -4.78
N ARG A 251 -29.67 2.56 -4.64
CA ARG A 251 -30.64 1.61 -5.19
C ARG A 251 -31.22 2.18 -6.48
N PHE A 252 -31.16 1.41 -7.56
CA PHE A 252 -31.57 1.87 -8.88
C PHE A 252 -32.16 0.74 -9.72
N ASP A 253 -33.09 1.09 -10.60
CA ASP A 253 -33.64 0.20 -11.61
C ASP A 253 -32.94 0.46 -12.95
N LEU A 254 -32.80 -0.59 -13.77
CA LEU A 254 -32.23 -0.45 -15.11
C LEU A 254 -33.07 -1.16 -16.16
N THR A 255 -33.06 -0.59 -17.36
CA THR A 255 -33.57 -1.26 -18.55
C THR A 255 -32.40 -1.87 -19.29
N ASP A 256 -32.40 -3.18 -19.50
CA ASP A 256 -31.33 -3.84 -20.26
C ASP A 256 -31.43 -3.54 -21.77
N VAL A 257 -30.42 -4.01 -22.53
CA VAL A 257 -30.34 -3.84 -23.99
C VAL A 257 -31.49 -4.51 -24.75
N LEU A 258 -32.26 -5.38 -24.10
CA LEU A 258 -33.43 -6.06 -24.65
C LEU A 258 -34.75 -5.37 -24.26
N GLY A 259 -34.68 -4.28 -23.48
CA GLY A 259 -35.85 -3.52 -23.02
C GLY A 259 -36.51 -4.08 -21.76
N ASN A 260 -35.90 -5.05 -21.07
CA ASN A 260 -36.46 -5.58 -19.83
C ASN A 260 -36.10 -4.68 -18.65
N GLN A 261 -37.09 -4.33 -17.84
CA GLN A 261 -36.85 -3.71 -16.54
C GLN A 261 -36.26 -4.75 -15.60
N ASN A 262 -35.03 -4.51 -15.17
CA ASN A 262 -34.33 -5.30 -14.17
C ASN A 262 -34.56 -4.58 -12.83
N PRO A 263 -35.39 -5.15 -11.93
CA PRO A 263 -35.67 -4.54 -10.65
C PRO A 263 -34.40 -4.52 -9.80
N GLU A 264 -34.15 -3.35 -9.20
CA GLU A 264 -33.31 -3.07 -8.04
C GLU A 264 -31.91 -3.69 -8.05
N ALA A 265 -30.93 -2.88 -8.46
CA ALA A 265 -29.51 -3.08 -8.22
C ALA A 265 -29.02 -2.13 -7.11
N TYR A 266 -27.99 -2.55 -6.37
CA TYR A 266 -27.40 -1.81 -5.26
C TYR A 266 -25.92 -1.55 -5.50
N ASN A 267 -25.49 -0.30 -5.45
CA ASN A 267 -24.09 -0.03 -5.12
C ASN A 267 -23.98 0.17 -3.62
N ILE A 268 -22.92 -0.36 -3.02
CA ILE A 268 -22.61 -0.22 -1.60
C ILE A 268 -21.25 0.43 -1.49
N CYS A 269 -21.18 1.65 -0.94
CA CYS A 269 -19.92 2.37 -0.78
C CYS A 269 -19.68 2.74 0.68
N GLY A 270 -18.56 2.30 1.24
CA GLY A 270 -18.07 2.72 2.55
C GLY A 270 -17.08 3.88 2.41
N PHE A 271 -17.23 4.91 3.24
CA PHE A 271 -16.42 6.13 3.21
C PHE A 271 -15.62 6.28 4.50
N ARG A 272 -14.31 6.50 4.32
CA ARG A 272 -13.42 7.08 5.34
C ARG A 272 -13.10 8.51 4.92
N ASP A 273 -13.70 9.47 5.62
CA ASP A 273 -13.61 10.89 5.26
C ASP A 273 -12.19 11.44 5.42
N GLY A 274 -11.73 12.14 4.37
CA GLY A 274 -10.46 12.86 4.41
C GLY A 274 -10.55 14.17 5.19
N THR A 275 -9.44 14.62 5.76
CA THR A 275 -9.41 15.79 6.64
C THR A 275 -8.96 17.09 5.97
N LEU A 276 -8.39 17.03 4.77
CA LEU A 276 -7.84 18.22 4.07
C LEU A 276 -8.46 18.45 2.68
N TYR A 277 -8.57 17.37 1.90
CA TYR A 277 -9.15 17.33 0.56
C TYR A 277 -10.33 16.35 0.57
N ALA A 278 -11.35 16.62 1.39
CA ALA A 278 -12.49 15.72 1.59
C ALA A 278 -13.28 15.45 0.29
N ASP A 279 -13.28 16.41 -0.63
CA ASP A 279 -13.94 16.29 -1.94
C ASP A 279 -13.04 15.65 -3.01
N GLU A 280 -11.79 15.29 -2.67
CA GLU A 280 -10.92 14.51 -3.55
C GLU A 280 -10.91 13.04 -3.11
N TRP A 281 -11.43 12.16 -3.97
CA TRP A 281 -11.68 10.76 -3.62
C TRP A 281 -10.63 9.81 -4.21
N LEU A 282 -10.28 8.80 -3.40
CA LEU A 282 -9.49 7.62 -3.77
C LEU A 282 -10.43 6.41 -3.69
N VAL A 283 -10.77 5.82 -4.83
CA VAL A 283 -11.83 4.79 -4.89
C VAL A 283 -11.21 3.41 -5.10
N PHE A 284 -11.59 2.46 -4.24
CA PHE A 284 -11.31 1.02 -4.38
C PHE A 284 -12.62 0.32 -4.74
N GLY A 285 -12.66 -0.33 -5.90
CA GLY A 285 -13.84 -0.97 -6.45
C GLY A 285 -13.70 -2.47 -6.62
N ALA A 286 -14.78 -3.19 -6.43
CA ALA A 286 -15.01 -4.56 -6.90
C ALA A 286 -16.51 -4.72 -7.16
N HIS A 287 -16.94 -5.73 -7.91
CA HIS A 287 -18.36 -6.06 -7.97
C HIS A 287 -18.68 -7.22 -7.03
N PHE A 288 -19.87 -7.19 -6.45
CA PHE A 288 -20.35 -8.21 -5.53
C PHE A 288 -21.46 -9.06 -6.15
N ASP A 289 -22.04 -8.69 -7.28
CA ASP A 289 -22.87 -9.65 -8.01
C ASP A 289 -22.00 -10.76 -8.62
N ILE A 290 -22.62 -11.90 -8.91
CA ILE A 290 -21.97 -13.03 -9.59
C ILE A 290 -22.81 -13.44 -10.80
N ALA A 291 -22.20 -14.04 -11.82
CA ALA A 291 -22.95 -14.60 -12.93
C ALA A 291 -23.76 -15.84 -12.52
N PRO A 292 -25.04 -15.97 -12.94
CA PRO A 292 -25.79 -17.20 -12.78
C PRO A 292 -25.27 -18.32 -13.69
N PRO A 293 -25.27 -19.58 -13.23
CA PRO A 293 -24.95 -20.70 -14.10
C PRO A 293 -26.01 -20.84 -15.19
N THR A 294 -25.60 -21.11 -16.43
CA THR A 294 -26.48 -21.18 -17.62
C THR A 294 -27.54 -22.29 -17.55
N ASN A 295 -27.42 -23.21 -16.60
CA ASN A 295 -28.39 -24.28 -16.35
C ASN A 295 -29.40 -23.94 -15.24
N ALA A 296 -29.55 -22.65 -14.89
CA ALA A 296 -30.47 -22.17 -13.86
C ALA A 296 -30.24 -22.79 -12.47
N GLY A 297 -28.99 -23.13 -12.14
CA GLY A 297 -28.60 -23.61 -10.80
C GLY A 297 -28.93 -25.08 -10.53
N LEU A 298 -29.34 -25.86 -11.55
CA LEU A 298 -29.69 -27.27 -11.38
C LEU A 298 -28.50 -28.16 -10.99
N VAL A 299 -27.30 -27.84 -11.47
CA VAL A 299 -26.03 -28.51 -11.10
C VAL A 299 -24.92 -27.45 -11.14
N ASP A 300 -24.22 -27.20 -10.04
CA ASP A 300 -23.18 -26.18 -10.07
C ASP A 300 -21.99 -26.65 -10.94
N PRO A 301 -21.44 -25.78 -11.81
CA PRO A 301 -20.20 -26.04 -12.53
C PRO A 301 -19.02 -26.47 -11.64
N HIS A 302 -18.96 -25.97 -10.40
CA HIS A 302 -18.06 -26.37 -9.33
C HIS A 302 -18.13 -27.88 -9.06
N ASP A 303 -19.33 -28.44 -8.91
CA ASP A 303 -19.55 -29.85 -8.58
C ASP A 303 -19.17 -30.79 -9.74
N THR A 304 -19.36 -30.29 -10.97
CA THR A 304 -19.09 -31.06 -12.20
C THR A 304 -17.67 -30.89 -12.72
N GLY A 305 -16.94 -29.89 -12.24
CA GLY A 305 -15.66 -29.45 -12.81
C GLY A 305 -15.78 -28.93 -14.24
N SER A 306 -16.99 -28.61 -14.71
CA SER A 306 -17.24 -28.10 -16.06
C SER A 306 -17.17 -26.57 -16.08
N ARG A 307 -16.73 -25.98 -17.19
CA ARG A 307 -16.73 -24.51 -17.36
C ARG A 307 -18.10 -24.04 -17.83
N THR A 308 -18.66 -23.03 -17.17
CA THR A 308 -19.85 -22.32 -17.64
C THR A 308 -19.71 -20.82 -17.39
N TYR A 309 -20.72 -20.04 -17.80
CA TYR A 309 -20.74 -18.58 -17.64
C TYR A 309 -20.68 -18.11 -16.18
N GLY A 310 -21.25 -18.87 -15.25
CA GLY A 310 -21.39 -18.44 -13.85
C GLY A 310 -21.43 -19.59 -12.87
N THR A 311 -21.52 -19.29 -11.58
CA THR A 311 -21.57 -20.28 -10.49
C THR A 311 -22.47 -19.76 -9.36
N ARG A 312 -22.81 -20.62 -8.40
CA ARG A 312 -23.45 -20.21 -7.15
C ARG A 312 -22.47 -19.48 -6.21
N TYR A 313 -21.16 -19.68 -6.38
CA TYR A 313 -20.12 -19.21 -5.46
C TYR A 313 -19.47 -17.87 -5.84
N GLY A 314 -19.16 -17.69 -7.13
CA GLY A 314 -18.38 -16.56 -7.64
C GLY A 314 -17.03 -16.36 -6.94
N ALA A 315 -16.38 -17.45 -6.47
CA ALA A 315 -15.21 -17.37 -5.59
C ALA A 315 -14.07 -16.51 -6.19
N TYR A 316 -13.79 -16.73 -7.47
CA TYR A 316 -12.81 -15.95 -8.24
C TYR A 316 -13.42 -14.66 -8.83
N ASP A 317 -14.65 -14.76 -9.31
CA ASP A 317 -15.38 -13.72 -10.03
C ASP A 317 -16.75 -13.45 -9.34
N ASN A 318 -16.86 -12.48 -8.45
CA ASN A 318 -15.76 -11.64 -7.95
C ASN A 318 -15.76 -11.50 -6.42
N THR A 319 -16.09 -12.60 -5.75
CA THR A 319 -15.94 -12.72 -4.29
C THR A 319 -14.49 -12.45 -3.87
N ALA A 320 -13.50 -12.79 -4.69
CA ALA A 320 -12.10 -12.46 -4.43
C ALA A 320 -11.85 -10.94 -4.39
N GLY A 321 -12.29 -10.18 -5.41
CA GLY A 321 -12.16 -8.73 -5.43
C GLY A 321 -12.96 -8.07 -4.31
N THR A 322 -14.20 -8.51 -4.10
CA THR A 322 -15.05 -8.07 -2.97
C THR A 322 -14.31 -8.25 -1.64
N SER A 323 -13.70 -9.42 -1.42
CA SER A 323 -12.96 -9.74 -0.20
C SER A 323 -11.70 -8.90 -0.02
N MET A 324 -11.02 -8.54 -1.12
CA MET A 324 -9.87 -7.62 -1.09
C MET A 324 -10.29 -6.19 -0.76
N VAL A 325 -11.43 -5.71 -1.29
CA VAL A 325 -12.00 -4.41 -0.92
C VAL A 325 -12.38 -4.40 0.56
N LEU A 326 -13.05 -5.45 1.06
CA LEU A 326 -13.41 -5.56 2.49
C LEU A 326 -12.18 -5.54 3.40
N ALA A 327 -11.14 -6.34 3.10
CA ALA A 327 -9.91 -6.36 3.89
C ALA A 327 -9.16 -5.01 3.86
N THR A 328 -9.19 -4.32 2.71
CA THR A 328 -8.62 -2.97 2.60
C THR A 328 -9.44 -1.96 3.39
N ALA A 329 -10.78 -2.05 3.32
CA ALA A 329 -11.71 -1.18 4.01
C ALA A 329 -11.56 -1.30 5.53
N GLU A 330 -11.50 -2.53 6.06
CA GLU A 330 -11.27 -2.83 7.48
C GLU A 330 -9.93 -2.23 7.96
N ALA A 331 -8.82 -2.58 7.29
CA ALA A 331 -7.49 -2.09 7.64
C ALA A 331 -7.40 -0.55 7.60
N MET A 332 -7.98 0.05 6.57
CA MET A 332 -7.99 1.50 6.43
C MET A 332 -8.90 2.15 7.46
N ALA A 333 -10.03 1.55 7.86
CA ALA A 333 -10.90 2.07 8.91
C ALA A 333 -10.22 2.02 10.29
N ASP A 334 -9.50 0.94 10.58
CA ASP A 334 -8.74 0.77 11.83
C ASP A 334 -7.43 1.57 11.88
N MET A 335 -6.99 2.15 10.75
CA MET A 335 -5.78 2.95 10.72
C MET A 335 -5.88 4.13 11.71
N PRO A 336 -4.92 4.29 12.65
CA PRO A 336 -4.95 5.36 13.64
C PRO A 336 -4.50 6.73 13.08
N TYR A 337 -4.16 6.77 11.79
CA TYR A 337 -3.60 7.92 11.09
C TYR A 337 -4.64 8.53 10.16
N ASP A 338 -4.70 9.85 10.11
CA ASP A 338 -5.65 10.55 9.26
C ASP A 338 -5.25 10.45 7.77
N THR A 339 -6.24 10.57 6.89
CA THR A 339 -6.01 10.61 5.43
C THR A 339 -6.34 12.00 4.92
N ARG A 340 -5.48 12.57 4.07
CA ARG A 340 -5.77 13.89 3.49
C ARG A 340 -7.02 13.87 2.61
N ARG A 341 -7.17 12.79 1.83
CA ARG A 341 -8.26 12.55 0.88
C ARG A 341 -9.24 11.54 1.44
N THR A 342 -10.48 11.61 0.96
CA THR A 342 -11.50 10.62 1.29
C THR A 342 -11.18 9.30 0.58
N MET A 343 -11.19 8.20 1.33
CA MET A 343 -11.07 6.86 0.78
C MET A 343 -12.46 6.25 0.67
N VAL A 344 -12.78 5.71 -0.49
CA VAL A 344 -14.10 5.14 -0.80
C VAL A 344 -13.93 3.69 -1.21
N PHE A 345 -14.68 2.79 -0.58
CA PHE A 345 -14.67 1.35 -0.82
C PHE A 345 -16.02 0.96 -1.40
N CYS A 346 -16.09 0.80 -2.71
CA CYS A 346 -17.35 0.54 -3.42
C CYS A 346 -17.44 -0.90 -3.91
N LEU A 347 -18.60 -1.50 -3.65
CA LEU A 347 -19.02 -2.79 -4.17
C LEU A 347 -20.15 -2.56 -5.17
N TRP A 348 -19.82 -2.77 -6.45
CA TRP A 348 -20.71 -2.55 -7.58
C TRP A 348 -21.68 -3.71 -7.74
N SER A 349 -22.87 -3.39 -8.25
CA SER A 349 -23.83 -4.39 -8.70
C SER A 349 -23.95 -4.44 -10.21
N GLY A 350 -24.33 -5.61 -10.72
CA GLY A 350 -24.70 -5.82 -12.11
C GLY A 350 -23.54 -5.66 -13.09
N GLU A 351 -22.31 -5.94 -12.66
CA GLU A 351 -21.15 -5.99 -13.55
C GLU A 351 -21.39 -7.02 -14.66
N GLU A 352 -21.85 -8.20 -14.26
CA GLU A 352 -22.12 -9.36 -15.11
C GLU A 352 -23.22 -9.08 -16.13
N GLY A 353 -24.13 -8.16 -15.78
CA GLY A 353 -25.19 -7.66 -16.64
C GLY A 353 -24.78 -6.51 -17.57
N GLY A 354 -23.49 -6.15 -17.59
CA GLY A 354 -22.92 -5.05 -18.38
C GLY A 354 -22.61 -3.78 -17.59
N LYS A 355 -21.85 -3.87 -16.48
CA LYS A 355 -21.31 -2.72 -15.71
C LYS A 355 -22.35 -1.74 -15.16
N ARG A 356 -23.54 -2.26 -14.93
CA ARG A 356 -24.75 -1.52 -14.58
C ARG A 356 -24.57 -0.57 -13.41
N GLY A 357 -23.95 -1.05 -12.33
CA GLY A 357 -23.77 -0.27 -11.11
C GLY A 357 -22.69 0.79 -11.21
N SER A 358 -21.55 0.47 -11.82
CA SER A 358 -20.49 1.47 -12.01
C SER A 358 -20.91 2.55 -13.02
N ASP A 359 -21.65 2.19 -14.08
CA ASP A 359 -22.25 3.17 -15.00
C ASP A 359 -23.21 4.10 -14.24
N TYR A 360 -24.18 3.55 -13.48
CA TYR A 360 -25.09 4.36 -12.66
C TYR A 360 -24.35 5.30 -11.69
N TRP A 361 -23.33 4.78 -10.99
CA TRP A 361 -22.56 5.58 -10.03
C TRP A 361 -21.84 6.73 -10.72
N THR A 362 -21.17 6.46 -11.85
CA THR A 362 -20.44 7.50 -12.60
C THR A 362 -21.36 8.54 -13.24
N GLU A 363 -22.51 8.13 -13.76
CA GLU A 363 -23.49 9.02 -14.39
C GLU A 363 -24.18 9.94 -13.37
N THR A 364 -24.34 9.49 -12.13
CA THR A 364 -25.04 10.23 -11.07
C THR A 364 -24.11 10.85 -10.03
N LEU A 365 -22.79 10.70 -10.18
CA LEU A 365 -21.80 11.16 -9.19
C LEU A 365 -21.88 12.67 -8.95
N ASP A 366 -21.92 13.47 -10.01
CA ASP A 366 -21.93 14.95 -9.90
C ASP A 366 -23.25 15.46 -9.29
N ASP A 367 -24.36 14.77 -9.55
CA ASP A 367 -25.67 15.10 -8.98
C ASP A 367 -25.73 14.74 -7.48
N ASN A 368 -25.23 13.57 -7.10
CA ASN A 368 -25.26 13.08 -5.73
C ASN A 368 -24.18 13.71 -4.83
N HIS A 369 -23.03 14.05 -5.42
CA HIS A 369 -21.85 14.58 -4.73
C HIS A 369 -21.23 15.75 -5.51
N PRO A 370 -21.91 16.89 -5.58
CA PRO A 370 -21.47 18.03 -6.39
C PRO A 370 -20.11 18.55 -5.90
N GLY A 371 -19.18 18.73 -6.84
CA GLY A 371 -17.83 19.23 -6.57
C GLY A 371 -16.81 18.16 -6.18
N VAL A 372 -17.22 16.89 -6.05
CA VAL A 372 -16.30 15.79 -5.82
C VAL A 372 -15.46 15.50 -7.06
N THR A 373 -14.17 15.25 -6.85
CA THR A 373 -13.23 14.81 -7.88
C THR A 373 -12.65 13.45 -7.51
N VAL A 374 -12.91 12.44 -8.33
CA VAL A 374 -12.22 11.14 -8.21
C VAL A 374 -10.80 11.28 -8.77
N THR A 375 -9.82 11.24 -7.88
CA THR A 375 -8.41 11.43 -8.25
C THR A 375 -7.77 10.14 -8.74
N ASN A 376 -8.17 9.01 -8.18
CA ASN A 376 -7.64 7.69 -8.50
C ASN A 376 -8.73 6.64 -8.31
N TYR A 377 -8.68 5.59 -9.13
CA TYR A 377 -9.55 4.43 -9.04
C TYR A 377 -8.74 3.14 -9.21
N ILE A 378 -8.97 2.17 -8.33
CA ILE A 378 -8.41 0.82 -8.42
C ILE A 378 -9.58 -0.16 -8.43
N ASN A 379 -9.73 -0.91 -9.53
CA ASN A 379 -10.71 -1.99 -9.64
C ASN A 379 -10.04 -3.35 -9.38
N LEU A 380 -10.62 -4.14 -8.50
CA LEU A 380 -10.17 -5.47 -8.14
C LEU A 380 -11.19 -6.48 -8.67
N ASP A 381 -10.83 -7.11 -9.78
CA ASP A 381 -11.70 -8.04 -10.48
C ASP A 381 -10.90 -9.24 -10.97
N MET A 382 -11.43 -10.43 -10.73
CA MET A 382 -10.79 -11.71 -11.02
C MET A 382 -9.36 -11.77 -10.44
N ALA A 383 -9.23 -11.49 -9.13
CA ALA A 383 -7.96 -11.48 -8.43
C ALA A 383 -7.70 -12.81 -7.66
N GLY A 384 -6.44 -13.22 -7.51
CA GLY A 384 -6.07 -14.32 -6.60
C GLY A 384 -5.70 -15.67 -7.23
N VAL A 385 -5.52 -15.75 -8.56
CA VAL A 385 -5.01 -16.97 -9.21
C VAL A 385 -3.49 -16.89 -9.42
N ASN A 386 -2.76 -17.91 -8.98
CA ASN A 386 -1.33 -18.02 -9.22
C ASN A 386 -1.02 -18.40 -10.68
N TRP A 387 0.01 -17.81 -11.26
CA TRP A 387 0.51 -18.23 -12.57
C TRP A 387 1.14 -19.64 -12.50
N PRO A 388 0.88 -20.53 -13.49
CA PRO A 388 -0.03 -20.35 -14.62
C PRO A 388 -1.49 -20.53 -14.21
N GLY A 389 -2.22 -19.42 -14.18
CA GLY A 389 -3.65 -19.37 -13.98
C GLY A 389 -4.29 -19.31 -15.34
N GLY A 390 -5.20 -20.26 -15.63
CA GLY A 390 -6.04 -20.19 -16.83
C GLY A 390 -7.07 -19.08 -16.69
N GLY A 391 -6.60 -17.82 -16.63
CA GLY A 391 -7.41 -16.62 -16.58
C GLY A 391 -8.11 -16.45 -17.92
N GLY A 392 -9.41 -16.63 -17.88
CA GLY A 392 -10.31 -16.52 -19.02
C GLY A 392 -11.56 -17.28 -18.65
N ALA A 393 -12.68 -16.56 -18.55
CA ALA A 393 -13.99 -17.16 -18.80
C ALA A 393 -13.97 -17.81 -20.19
#